data_AF-A0A1Z3HJI5-F1
#
_entry.id   AF-A0A1Z3HJI5-F1
#
_cell.length_a   1.000
_cell.length_b   1.000
_cell.length_c   1.000
_cell.angle_alpha   90.00
_cell.angle_beta   90.00
_cell.angle_gamma   90.00
#
_symmetry.space_group_name_H-M   'P 1'
#
loop_
_entity.id
_entity.type
_entity.pdbx_description
1 polymer ?
#
loop_
_entity_poly.entity_id
_entity_poly.type
_entity_poly.pdbx_seq_one_letter_code
_entity_poly.pdbx_strand_id
1 'polypeptide(L)'
;MLKTLLVFLFSPNVDSYINAISYAYENMGIEAIKLIHIKGTETGITDSEASNISSKIWGRLGDLSSRFSGVYKQINEQLLKRELIPIEYSNLKRELYQVIKSQKNTKWIVDLTTAPKRPSIDVFAVCLALGIESVYTFELKPKYDPNRSDDFLYHVLNETDYSYTCLSKTDPVRNSQSSLLRKSYLLWYVGAISLVVMLISLIVFITIGPESSFIQGLNLTAAVVGLISPAFALVDQKRRV
;
A
#
# COMPACT_ATOMS: atom_id res chain seq x y z
N MET A 1 -1.67 -16.54 11.52
CA MET A 1 -1.19 -15.18 11.22
C MET A 1 -2.42 -14.30 11.17
N LEU A 2 -2.52 -13.31 12.06
CA LEU A 2 -3.70 -12.44 12.18
C LEU A 2 -3.90 -11.68 10.87
N LYS A 3 -5.13 -11.56 10.37
CA LYS A 3 -5.45 -10.72 9.20
C LYS A 3 -6.20 -9.47 9.64
N THR A 4 -5.64 -8.30 9.35
CA THR A 4 -6.25 -7.01 9.71
C THR A 4 -6.57 -6.21 8.46
N LEU A 5 -7.82 -5.74 8.37
CA LEU A 5 -8.27 -4.83 7.31
C LEU A 5 -8.03 -3.37 7.72
N LEU A 6 -7.37 -2.61 6.86
CA LEU A 6 -7.24 -1.17 6.93
C LEU A 6 -8.24 -0.55 5.95
N VAL A 7 -9.21 0.20 6.46
CA VAL A 7 -10.25 0.85 5.66
C VAL A 7 -10.05 2.35 5.70
N PHE A 8 -9.78 2.99 4.56
CA PHE A 8 -9.50 4.41 4.52
C PHE A 8 -10.76 5.26 4.36
N LEU A 9 -11.03 6.13 5.34
CA LEU A 9 -12.22 6.97 5.38
C LEU A 9 -12.07 8.20 4.49
N PHE A 10 -12.73 8.18 3.34
CA PHE A 10 -12.65 9.22 2.32
C PHE A 10 -14.01 9.69 1.78
N SER A 11 -15.09 9.02 2.15
CA SER A 11 -16.46 9.31 1.73
C SER A 11 -17.42 9.25 2.92
N PRO A 12 -18.48 10.08 2.96
CA PRO A 12 -19.54 9.94 3.95
C PRO A 12 -20.49 8.76 3.66
N ASN A 13 -20.40 8.13 2.47
CA ASN A 13 -21.26 6.99 2.12
C ASN A 13 -20.84 5.73 2.89
N VAL A 14 -21.64 5.34 3.88
CA VAL A 14 -21.31 4.23 4.76
C VAL A 14 -21.37 2.87 4.08
N ASP A 15 -22.31 2.67 3.15
CA ASP A 15 -22.62 1.35 2.60
C ASP A 15 -21.47 0.80 1.74
N SER A 16 -20.66 1.66 1.12
CA SER A 16 -19.42 1.27 0.44
C SER A 16 -18.42 0.59 1.38
N TYR A 17 -18.24 1.10 2.61
CA TYR A 17 -17.37 0.47 3.59
C TYR A 17 -17.95 -0.85 4.10
N ILE A 18 -19.27 -0.91 4.30
CA ILE A 18 -19.97 -2.12 4.72
C ILE A 18 -19.71 -3.25 3.73
N ASN A 19 -19.85 -2.97 2.43
CA ASN A 19 -19.60 -3.97 1.39
C ASN A 19 -18.17 -4.50 1.40
N ALA A 20 -17.18 -3.59 1.45
CA ALA A 20 -15.78 -3.99 1.52
C ALA A 20 -15.46 -4.81 2.79
N ILE A 21 -15.97 -4.37 3.94
CA ILE A 21 -15.81 -5.07 5.22
C ILE A 21 -16.45 -6.46 5.18
N SER A 22 -17.69 -6.56 4.71
CA SER A 22 -18.42 -7.82 4.63
C SER A 22 -17.76 -8.82 3.70
N TYR A 23 -17.37 -8.37 2.51
CA TYR A 23 -16.64 -9.22 1.57
C TYR A 23 -15.31 -9.71 2.17
N ALA A 24 -14.52 -8.79 2.76
CA ALA A 24 -13.22 -9.13 3.33
C ALA A 24 -13.35 -10.09 4.52
N TYR A 25 -14.38 -9.94 5.35
CA TYR A 25 -14.67 -10.84 6.45
C TYR A 25 -14.97 -12.26 5.96
N GLU A 26 -15.94 -12.41 5.07
CA GLU A 26 -16.39 -13.72 4.59
C GLU A 26 -15.31 -14.43 3.74
N ASN A 27 -14.67 -13.71 2.82
CA ASN A 27 -13.82 -14.32 1.80
C ASN A 27 -12.33 -14.28 2.13
N MET A 28 -11.89 -13.35 2.98
CA MET A 28 -10.48 -13.18 3.30
C MET A 28 -10.14 -13.60 4.74
N GLY A 29 -11.15 -13.83 5.59
CA GLY A 29 -10.99 -14.24 6.98
C GLY A 29 -10.28 -13.18 7.82
N ILE A 30 -10.70 -11.91 7.69
CA ILE A 30 -10.16 -10.84 8.54
C ILE A 30 -10.66 -11.00 9.99
N GLU A 31 -9.79 -10.68 10.93
CA GLU A 31 -10.01 -10.85 12.37
C GLU A 31 -10.00 -9.49 13.12
N ALA A 32 -9.61 -8.42 12.44
CA ALA A 32 -9.61 -7.06 12.97
C ALA A 32 -9.82 -6.02 11.87
N ILE A 33 -10.40 -4.88 12.24
CA ILE A 33 -10.60 -3.73 11.35
C ILE A 33 -10.01 -2.48 12.01
N LYS A 34 -9.24 -1.72 11.23
CA LYS A 34 -8.78 -0.39 11.61
C LYS A 34 -9.27 0.59 10.55
N LEU A 35 -10.04 1.59 10.98
CA LEU A 35 -10.44 2.70 10.14
C LEU A 35 -9.33 3.73 10.14
N ILE A 36 -8.89 4.16 8.96
CA ILE A 36 -7.80 5.12 8.79
C ILE A 36 -8.37 6.44 8.31
N HIS A 37 -8.21 7.50 9.08
CA HIS A 37 -8.56 8.85 8.68
C HIS A 37 -7.29 9.60 8.27
N ILE A 38 -7.22 10.09 7.03
CA ILE A 38 -6.08 10.88 6.58
C ILE A 38 -6.39 12.38 6.67
N LYS A 39 -5.65 13.06 7.54
CA LYS A 39 -5.69 14.50 7.77
C LYS A 39 -4.95 15.26 6.67
N GLY A 40 -5.46 16.45 6.34
CA GLY A 40 -4.83 17.33 5.35
C GLY A 40 -4.92 16.85 3.90
N THR A 41 -5.84 15.92 3.60
CA THR A 41 -6.15 15.53 2.22
C THR A 41 -7.20 16.45 1.61
N GLU A 42 -7.30 16.43 0.28
CA GLU A 42 -8.28 17.23 -0.47
C GLU A 42 -9.74 16.83 -0.20
N THR A 43 -10.02 15.77 0.56
CA THR A 43 -11.40 15.35 0.86
C THR A 43 -12.12 16.27 1.84
N GLY A 44 -11.36 17.09 2.59
CA GLY A 44 -11.92 18.03 3.56
C GLY A 44 -12.53 17.38 4.80
N ILE A 45 -12.44 16.05 4.95
CA ILE A 45 -12.94 15.34 6.13
C ILE A 45 -12.14 15.78 7.35
N THR A 46 -12.84 16.26 8.36
CA THR A 46 -12.28 16.65 9.67
C THR A 46 -12.26 15.46 10.65
N ASP A 47 -11.54 15.60 11.78
CA ASP A 47 -11.50 14.57 12.84
C ASP A 47 -12.89 14.23 13.41
N SER A 48 -13.75 15.23 13.55
CA SER A 48 -15.13 15.05 14.02
C SER A 48 -15.99 14.33 13.00
N GLU A 49 -15.85 14.66 11.71
CA GLU A 49 -16.53 13.96 10.63
C GLU A 49 -16.05 12.52 10.48
N ALA A 50 -14.75 12.26 10.57
CA ALA A 50 -14.20 10.90 10.56
C ALA A 50 -14.75 10.05 11.72
N SER A 51 -14.84 10.65 12.92
CA SER A 51 -15.46 10.01 14.09
C SER A 51 -16.95 9.73 13.87
N ASN A 52 -17.67 10.66 13.25
CA ASN A 52 -19.08 10.48 12.88
C ASN A 52 -19.26 9.37 11.83
N ILE A 53 -18.43 9.33 10.78
CA ILE A 53 -18.46 8.28 9.75
C ILE A 53 -18.19 6.92 10.40
N SER A 54 -17.16 6.81 11.25
CA SER A 54 -16.87 5.60 12.03
C SER A 54 -18.09 5.15 12.83
N SER A 55 -18.70 6.06 13.60
CA SER A 55 -19.92 5.77 14.37
C SER A 55 -21.06 5.26 13.49
N LYS A 56 -21.29 5.91 12.34
CA LYS A 56 -22.34 5.50 11.39
C LYS A 56 -22.06 4.14 10.75
N ILE A 57 -20.81 3.82 10.41
CA ILE A 57 -20.43 2.49 9.90
C ILE A 57 -20.79 1.42 10.93
N TRP A 58 -20.40 1.61 12.19
CA TRP A 58 -20.68 0.63 13.24
C TRP A 58 -22.16 0.56 13.60
N GLY A 59 -22.86 1.70 13.64
CA GLY A 59 -24.30 1.75 13.84
C GLY A 59 -25.06 1.03 12.74
N ARG A 60 -24.63 1.21 11.48
CA ARG A 60 -25.19 0.53 10.32
C ARG A 60 -24.94 -0.98 10.36
N LEU A 61 -23.72 -1.43 10.71
CA LEU A 61 -23.45 -2.85 10.93
C LEU A 61 -24.32 -3.43 12.05
N GLY A 62 -24.54 -2.67 13.12
CA GLY A 62 -25.44 -3.06 14.22
C GLY A 62 -26.88 -3.25 13.74
N ASP A 63 -27.44 -2.28 13.03
CA ASP A 63 -28.78 -2.36 12.42
C ASP A 63 -28.90 -3.59 11.50
N LEU A 64 -27.96 -3.75 10.56
CA LEU A 64 -27.95 -4.89 9.64
C LEU A 64 -27.81 -6.22 10.38
N SER A 65 -27.01 -6.31 11.43
CA SER A 65 -26.87 -7.52 12.24
C SER A 65 -28.16 -7.93 12.97
N SER A 66 -29.03 -6.96 13.26
CA SER A 66 -30.34 -7.22 13.90
C SER A 66 -31.40 -7.67 12.89
N ARG A 67 -31.30 -7.20 11.65
CA ARG A 67 -32.27 -7.45 10.56
C ARG A 67 -31.93 -8.68 9.73
N PHE A 68 -30.64 -8.98 9.57
CA PHE A 68 -30.13 -10.03 8.69
C PHE A 68 -29.21 -10.98 9.48
N SER A 69 -29.43 -12.28 9.32
CA SER A 69 -28.52 -13.31 9.83
C SER A 69 -27.27 -13.45 8.95
N GLY A 70 -26.23 -14.14 9.45
CA GLY A 70 -25.03 -14.45 8.67
C GLY A 70 -23.91 -13.44 8.86
N VAL A 71 -23.33 -12.95 7.76
CA VAL A 71 -22.06 -12.19 7.76
C VAL A 71 -22.09 -10.96 8.67
N TYR A 72 -23.17 -10.17 8.69
CA TYR A 72 -23.25 -8.97 9.53
C TYR A 72 -23.30 -9.29 11.02
N LYS A 73 -24.04 -10.34 11.40
CA LYS A 73 -24.09 -10.81 12.79
C LYS A 73 -22.72 -11.29 13.25
N GLN A 74 -22.04 -12.09 12.43
CA GLN A 74 -20.70 -12.57 12.71
C GLN A 74 -19.69 -11.43 12.84
N ILE A 75 -19.74 -10.44 11.95
CA ILE A 75 -18.91 -9.22 12.05
C ILE A 75 -19.18 -8.51 13.37
N ASN A 76 -20.45 -8.27 13.71
CA ASN A 76 -20.78 -7.50 14.91
C ASN A 76 -20.35 -8.22 16.21
N GLU A 77 -20.47 -9.55 16.26
CA GLU A 77 -20.14 -10.37 17.43
C GLU A 77 -18.63 -10.66 17.56
N GLN A 78 -17.93 -10.90 16.44
CA GLN A 78 -16.55 -11.41 16.47
C GLN A 78 -15.50 -10.30 16.26
N LEU A 79 -15.82 -9.22 15.55
CA LEU A 79 -14.88 -8.11 15.36
C LEU A 79 -14.95 -7.13 16.53
N LEU A 80 -14.29 -7.55 17.62
CA LEU A 80 -14.23 -6.81 18.89
C LEU A 80 -13.30 -5.60 18.84
N LYS A 81 -12.29 -5.61 17.97
CA LYS A 81 -11.32 -4.51 17.85
C LYS A 81 -11.72 -3.56 16.73
N ARG A 82 -12.25 -2.41 17.12
CA ARG A 82 -12.65 -1.30 16.26
C ARG A 82 -11.81 -0.10 16.66
N GLU A 83 -10.94 0.36 15.76
CA GLU A 83 -10.03 1.47 16.05
C GLU A 83 -10.11 2.49 14.91
N LEU A 84 -10.22 3.77 15.25
CA LEU A 84 -10.08 4.88 14.32
C LEU A 84 -8.69 5.48 14.52
N ILE A 85 -7.86 5.45 13.48
CA ILE A 85 -6.48 5.93 13.52
C ILE A 85 -6.37 7.17 12.63
N PRO A 86 -6.17 8.36 13.19
CA PRO A 86 -5.81 9.53 12.41
C PRO A 86 -4.35 9.44 11.95
N ILE A 87 -4.09 9.80 10.69
CA ILE A 87 -2.75 9.94 10.13
C ILE A 87 -2.60 11.23 9.33
N GLU A 88 -1.45 11.88 9.40
CA GLU A 88 -1.14 13.09 8.63
C GLU A 88 -0.73 12.74 7.20
N TYR A 89 -1.38 13.33 6.19
CA TYR A 89 -1.07 13.08 4.78
C TYR A 89 0.39 13.42 4.44
N SER A 90 0.92 14.51 5.02
CA SER A 90 2.33 14.92 4.84
C SER A 90 3.34 13.89 5.33
N ASN A 91 2.94 13.00 6.24
CA ASN A 91 3.76 11.94 6.83
C ASN A 91 3.18 10.55 6.57
N LEU A 92 2.32 10.39 5.55
CA LEU A 92 1.53 9.19 5.28
C LEU A 92 2.34 7.90 5.37
N LYS A 93 3.51 7.84 4.71
CA LYS A 93 4.40 6.67 4.75
C LYS A 93 4.88 6.33 6.16
N ARG A 94 5.33 7.33 6.92
CA ARG A 94 5.90 7.13 8.25
C ARG A 94 4.83 6.67 9.24
N GLU A 95 3.67 7.31 9.21
CA GLU A 95 2.59 7.00 10.15
C GLU A 95 1.91 5.67 9.83
N LEU A 96 1.66 5.39 8.55
CA LEU A 96 1.16 4.07 8.14
C LEU A 96 2.15 2.96 8.50
N TYR A 97 3.46 3.19 8.37
CA TYR A 97 4.48 2.25 8.83
C TYR A 97 4.41 2.02 10.35
N GLN A 98 4.17 3.05 11.16
CA GLN A 98 4.00 2.89 12.62
C GLN A 98 2.78 2.01 12.95
N VAL A 99 1.65 2.22 12.26
CA VAL A 99 0.45 1.38 12.40
C VAL A 99 0.77 -0.08 12.11
N ILE A 100 1.45 -0.34 10.99
CA ILE A 100 1.82 -1.69 10.53
C ILE A 100 2.80 -2.36 11.50
N LYS A 101 3.81 -1.61 11.97
CA LYS A 101 4.86 -2.13 12.86
C LYS A 101 4.33 -2.46 14.25
N SER A 102 3.27 -1.78 14.70
CA SER A 102 2.67 -1.99 16.02
C SER A 102 2.18 -3.42 16.27
N GLN A 103 1.86 -4.18 15.20
CA GLN A 103 1.37 -5.55 15.30
C GLN A 103 2.28 -6.49 14.49
N LYS A 104 3.16 -7.21 15.20
CA LYS A 104 4.00 -8.25 14.60
C LYS A 104 3.14 -9.43 14.15
N ASN A 105 3.55 -10.09 13.07
CA ASN A 105 2.88 -11.29 12.52
C ASN A 105 1.41 -11.06 12.09
N THR A 106 1.12 -9.84 11.60
CA THR A 106 -0.15 -9.47 11.01
C THR A 106 -0.01 -9.39 9.48
N LYS A 107 -0.94 -10.01 8.76
CA LYS A 107 -1.14 -9.79 7.34
C LYS A 107 -2.10 -8.61 7.16
N TRP A 108 -1.62 -7.55 6.55
CA TRP A 108 -2.39 -6.34 6.29
C TRP A 108 -3.14 -6.44 4.97
N ILE A 109 -4.44 -6.17 5.01
CA ILE A 109 -5.28 -5.99 3.83
C ILE A 109 -5.71 -4.53 3.85
N VAL A 110 -5.59 -3.85 2.72
CA VAL A 110 -5.96 -2.43 2.58
C VAL A 110 -7.11 -2.34 1.62
N ASP A 111 -8.15 -1.62 2.00
CA ASP A 111 -9.27 -1.27 1.12
C ASP A 111 -9.23 0.22 0.76
N LEU A 112 -9.34 0.51 -0.54
CA LEU A 112 -9.35 1.86 -1.11
C LEU A 112 -10.68 2.18 -1.81
N THR A 113 -11.75 1.42 -1.53
CA THR A 113 -13.05 1.52 -2.22
C THR A 113 -13.57 2.95 -2.28
N THR A 114 -13.51 3.66 -1.15
CA THR A 114 -14.07 5.01 -1.03
C THR A 114 -13.06 6.11 -1.35
N ALA A 115 -11.81 5.75 -1.65
CA ALA A 115 -10.75 6.71 -1.85
C ALA A 115 -10.90 7.42 -3.20
N PRO A 116 -10.95 8.76 -3.26
CA PRO A 116 -10.94 9.48 -4.51
C PRO A 116 -9.61 9.23 -5.24
N LYS A 117 -9.64 9.39 -6.57
CA LYS A 117 -8.58 8.98 -7.49
C LYS A 117 -7.17 9.42 -7.07
N ARG A 118 -6.99 10.66 -6.62
CA ARG A 118 -5.67 11.17 -6.25
C ARG A 118 -5.17 10.57 -4.93
N PRO A 119 -5.87 10.70 -3.79
CA PRO A 119 -5.48 10.03 -2.56
C PRO A 119 -5.34 8.51 -2.68
N SER A 120 -6.15 7.84 -3.50
CA SER A 120 -6.04 6.39 -3.71
C SER A 120 -4.71 6.00 -4.35
N ILE A 121 -4.20 6.78 -5.31
CA ILE A 121 -2.88 6.56 -5.92
C ILE A 121 -1.76 6.72 -4.89
N ASP A 122 -1.83 7.76 -4.04
CA ASP A 122 -0.78 8.04 -3.05
C ASP A 122 -0.74 6.96 -1.97
N VAL A 123 -1.91 6.59 -1.42
CA VAL A 123 -2.01 5.50 -0.44
C VAL A 123 -1.55 4.19 -1.06
N PHE A 124 -1.98 3.88 -2.29
CA PHE A 124 -1.55 2.69 -2.99
C PHE A 124 -0.02 2.63 -3.15
N ALA A 125 0.59 3.72 -3.63
CA ALA A 125 2.05 3.80 -3.79
C ALA A 125 2.78 3.62 -2.46
N VAL A 126 2.28 4.21 -1.37
CA VAL A 126 2.84 4.02 -0.03
C VAL A 126 2.69 2.57 0.43
N CYS A 127 1.53 1.96 0.26
CA CYS A 127 1.30 0.55 0.60
C CYS A 127 2.31 -0.36 -0.12
N LEU A 128 2.53 -0.16 -1.42
CA LEU A 128 3.53 -0.91 -2.18
C LEU A 128 4.95 -0.68 -1.64
N ALA A 129 5.31 0.57 -1.32
CA ALA A 129 6.61 0.91 -0.75
C ALA A 129 6.85 0.30 0.65
N LEU A 130 5.78 -0.01 1.38
CA LEU A 130 5.81 -0.71 2.66
C LEU A 130 5.71 -2.23 2.52
N GLY A 131 5.68 -2.76 1.30
CA GLY A 131 5.60 -4.20 1.02
C GLY A 131 4.19 -4.80 1.23
N ILE A 132 3.15 -3.97 1.22
CA ILE A 132 1.75 -4.44 1.33
C ILE A 132 1.24 -4.83 -0.06
N GLU A 133 1.16 -6.13 -0.31
CA GLU A 133 0.69 -6.71 -1.59
C GLU A 133 -0.82 -7.02 -1.60
N SER A 134 -1.56 -6.56 -0.59
CA SER A 134 -2.98 -6.88 -0.41
C SER A 134 -3.78 -5.59 -0.37
N VAL A 135 -3.72 -4.82 -1.46
CA VAL A 135 -4.47 -3.58 -1.63
C VAL A 135 -5.62 -3.79 -2.61
N TYR A 136 -6.85 -3.55 -2.16
CA TYR A 136 -8.09 -3.89 -2.85
C TYR A 136 -8.99 -2.68 -3.06
N THR A 137 -9.95 -2.86 -3.96
CA THR A 137 -11.08 -1.96 -4.17
C THR A 137 -12.34 -2.81 -4.42
N PHE A 138 -13.46 -2.40 -3.83
CA PHE A 138 -14.79 -2.97 -4.06
C PHE A 138 -15.55 -2.09 -5.04
N GLU A 139 -15.77 -2.58 -6.25
CA GLU A 139 -16.46 -1.85 -7.31
C GLU A 139 -17.85 -2.44 -7.52
N LEU A 140 -18.87 -1.61 -7.35
CA LEU A 140 -20.23 -1.92 -7.79
C LEU A 140 -20.33 -1.70 -9.30
N LYS A 141 -20.84 -2.70 -10.02
CA LYS A 141 -21.15 -2.57 -11.45
C LYS A 141 -22.46 -1.83 -11.71
N PRO A 142 -23.57 -2.06 -10.97
CA PRO A 142 -24.77 -1.27 -11.12
C PRO A 142 -24.57 0.12 -10.48
N LYS A 143 -25.28 1.11 -11.02
CA LYS A 143 -25.28 2.46 -10.45
C LYS A 143 -25.98 2.46 -9.10
N TYR A 144 -25.24 2.86 -8.06
CA TYR A 144 -25.77 2.99 -6.69
C TYR A 144 -26.96 3.95 -6.61
N ASP A 145 -28.02 3.53 -5.91
CA ASP A 145 -29.19 4.35 -5.58
C ASP A 145 -29.30 4.56 -4.05
N PRO A 146 -29.06 5.78 -3.54
CA PRO A 146 -29.16 6.07 -2.11
C PRO A 146 -30.54 5.83 -1.50
N ASN A 147 -31.62 5.89 -2.29
CA ASN A 147 -32.98 5.66 -1.79
C ASN A 147 -33.30 4.18 -1.58
N ARG A 148 -32.50 3.30 -2.18
CA ARG A 148 -32.61 1.85 -2.12
C ARG A 148 -31.30 1.21 -1.68
N SER A 149 -30.60 1.84 -0.73
CA SER A 149 -29.23 1.46 -0.40
C SER A 149 -29.09 0.01 0.07
N ASP A 150 -30.12 -0.55 0.72
CA ASP A 150 -30.18 -1.97 1.13
C ASP A 150 -30.01 -2.94 -0.06
N ASP A 151 -30.51 -2.59 -1.25
CA ASP A 151 -30.42 -3.44 -2.46
C ASP A 151 -29.01 -3.47 -3.06
N PHE A 152 -28.13 -2.56 -2.60
CA PHE A 152 -26.73 -2.49 -3.02
C PHE A 152 -25.78 -3.03 -1.94
N LEU A 153 -26.31 -3.67 -0.90
CA LEU A 153 -25.51 -4.28 0.14
C LEU A 153 -25.05 -5.68 -0.26
N TYR A 154 -23.83 -6.02 0.18
CA TYR A 154 -23.12 -7.25 -0.18
C TYR A 154 -23.96 -8.53 -0.15
N HIS A 155 -24.83 -8.70 0.86
CA HIS A 155 -25.68 -9.90 0.99
C HIS A 155 -26.78 -10.05 -0.08
N VAL A 156 -27.13 -8.96 -0.78
CA VAL A 156 -28.15 -8.95 -1.86
C VAL A 156 -27.49 -9.11 -3.23
N LEU A 157 -26.24 -8.68 -3.36
CA LEU A 157 -25.51 -8.65 -4.63
C LEU A 157 -25.17 -10.07 -5.11
N ASN A 158 -25.35 -10.30 -6.41
CA ASN A 158 -24.78 -11.48 -7.06
C ASN A 158 -23.29 -11.25 -7.35
N GLU A 159 -22.53 -12.32 -7.58
CA GLU A 159 -21.11 -12.24 -7.97
C GLU A 159 -20.87 -11.40 -9.23
N THR A 160 -21.88 -11.29 -10.10
CA THR A 160 -21.83 -10.46 -11.31
C THR A 160 -22.01 -8.98 -11.03
N ASP A 161 -22.56 -8.59 -9.87
CA ASP A 161 -22.94 -7.20 -9.58
C ASP A 161 -21.79 -6.39 -8.97
N TYR A 162 -20.69 -7.05 -8.60
CA TYR A 162 -19.53 -6.37 -8.04
C TYR A 162 -18.21 -7.01 -8.49
N SER A 163 -17.12 -6.38 -8.13
CA SER A 163 -15.78 -6.97 -8.17
C SER A 163 -14.93 -6.47 -7.02
N TYR A 164 -14.23 -7.38 -6.34
CA TYR A 164 -13.26 -7.03 -5.31
C TYR A 164 -11.84 -7.30 -5.81
N THR A 165 -11.24 -6.29 -6.42
CA THR A 165 -10.01 -6.45 -7.22
C THR A 165 -8.78 -6.09 -6.41
N CYS A 166 -7.79 -6.99 -6.37
CA CYS A 166 -6.49 -6.69 -5.80
C CYS A 166 -5.65 -5.84 -6.78
N LEU A 167 -5.61 -4.53 -6.57
CA LEU A 167 -4.91 -3.57 -7.43
C LEU A 167 -3.43 -3.92 -7.61
N SER A 168 -2.78 -4.36 -6.53
CA SER A 168 -1.35 -4.72 -6.54
C SER A 168 -1.01 -5.97 -7.37
N LYS A 169 -2.00 -6.81 -7.68
CA LYS A 169 -1.81 -8.04 -8.47
C LYS A 169 -2.18 -7.89 -9.95
N THR A 170 -2.66 -6.71 -10.36
CA THR A 170 -2.96 -6.45 -11.77
C THR A 170 -1.67 -6.50 -12.60
N ASP A 171 -1.76 -6.99 -13.84
CA ASP A 171 -0.59 -7.13 -14.71
C ASP A 171 0.21 -5.83 -14.90
N PRO A 172 -0.42 -4.65 -15.10
CA PRO A 172 0.33 -3.40 -15.22
C PRO A 172 1.15 -3.07 -13.98
N VAL A 173 0.60 -3.30 -12.78
CA VAL A 173 1.30 -3.03 -11.51
C VAL A 173 2.41 -4.06 -11.30
N ARG A 174 2.13 -5.35 -11.49
CA ARG A 174 3.12 -6.43 -11.30
C ARG A 174 4.31 -6.27 -12.25
N ASN A 175 4.05 -5.94 -13.51
CA ASN A 175 5.09 -5.69 -14.51
C ASN A 175 5.93 -4.46 -14.14
N SER A 176 5.30 -3.41 -13.62
CA SER A 176 5.99 -2.20 -13.14
C SER A 176 6.87 -2.49 -11.91
N GLN A 177 6.36 -3.22 -10.92
CA GLN A 177 7.11 -3.61 -9.73
C GLN A 177 8.32 -4.48 -10.07
N SER A 178 8.13 -5.50 -10.92
CA SER A 178 9.23 -6.38 -11.33
C SER A 178 10.33 -5.61 -12.08
N SER A 179 9.96 -4.60 -12.87
CA SER A 179 10.90 -3.72 -13.56
C SER A 179 11.70 -2.86 -12.59
N LEU A 180 11.07 -2.33 -11.53
CA LEU A 180 11.75 -1.56 -10.48
C LEU A 180 12.70 -2.43 -9.66
N LEU A 181 12.26 -3.64 -9.27
CA LEU A 181 13.10 -4.58 -8.52
C LEU A 181 14.34 -4.99 -9.31
N ARG A 182 14.19 -5.30 -10.61
CA ARG A 182 15.34 -5.63 -11.49
C ARG A 182 16.38 -4.50 -11.51
N LYS A 183 15.94 -3.23 -11.58
CA LYS A 183 16.84 -2.07 -11.51
C LYS A 183 17.52 -1.96 -10.14
N SER A 184 16.79 -2.18 -9.04
CA SER A 184 17.34 -2.15 -7.69
C SER A 184 18.40 -3.22 -7.47
N TYR A 185 18.13 -4.46 -7.90
CA TYR A 185 19.12 -5.55 -7.84
C TYR A 185 20.35 -5.24 -8.70
N LEU A 186 20.17 -4.70 -9.91
CA LEU A 186 21.29 -4.30 -10.76
C LEU A 186 22.17 -3.25 -10.06
N LEU A 187 21.57 -2.22 -9.46
CA LEU A 187 22.31 -1.21 -8.69
C LEU A 187 23.04 -1.82 -7.49
N TRP A 188 22.40 -2.74 -6.77
CA TRP A 188 23.03 -3.43 -5.64
C TRP A 188 24.21 -4.29 -6.09
N TYR A 189 24.09 -5.05 -7.19
CA TYR A 189 25.18 -5.84 -7.77
C TYR A 189 26.34 -4.96 -8.23
N VAL A 190 26.05 -3.85 -8.93
CA VAL A 190 27.08 -2.89 -9.36
C VAL A 190 27.79 -2.29 -8.15
N GLY A 191 27.06 -1.96 -7.08
CA GLY A 191 27.64 -1.46 -5.83
C GLY A 191 28.52 -2.50 -5.14
N ALA A 192 28.05 -3.76 -5.04
CA ALA A 192 28.81 -4.84 -4.43
C ALA A 192 30.10 -5.17 -5.20
N ILE A 193 30.03 -5.26 -6.53
CA ILE A 193 31.20 -5.48 -7.39
C ILE A 193 32.19 -4.34 -7.26
N SER A 194 31.71 -3.08 -7.29
CA SER A 194 32.55 -1.90 -7.10
C SER A 194 33.27 -1.93 -5.76
N LEU A 195 32.59 -2.33 -4.68
CA LEU A 195 33.20 -2.46 -3.35
C LEU A 195 34.30 -3.53 -3.33
N VAL A 196 34.06 -4.69 -3.94
CA VAL A 196 35.07 -5.78 -4.03
C VAL A 196 36.30 -5.31 -4.80
N VAL A 197 36.10 -4.67 -5.95
CA VAL A 197 37.21 -4.12 -6.75
C VAL A 197 37.99 -3.08 -5.94
N MET A 198 37.31 -2.17 -5.24
CA MET A 198 37.96 -1.17 -4.38
C MET A 198 38.82 -1.82 -3.28
N LEU A 199 38.32 -2.87 -2.62
CA LEU A 199 39.06 -3.58 -1.58
C LEU A 199 40.30 -4.30 -2.13
N ILE A 200 40.18 -4.98 -3.28
CA ILE A 200 41.33 -5.63 -3.94
C ILE A 200 42.40 -4.59 -4.30
N SER A 201 41.96 -3.45 -4.82
CA SER A 201 42.85 -2.35 -5.20
C SER A 201 43.62 -1.79 -4.01
N LEU A 202 42.93 -1.60 -2.88
CA LEU A 202 43.54 -1.13 -1.64
C LEU A 202 44.59 -2.14 -1.11
N ILE A 203 44.30 -3.44 -1.17
CA ILE A 203 45.25 -4.49 -0.77
C ILE A 203 46.50 -4.46 -1.66
N VAL A 204 46.33 -4.36 -2.98
CA VAL A 204 47.46 -4.27 -3.91
C VAL A 204 48.28 -3.00 -3.70
N PHE A 205 47.62 -1.88 -3.41
CA PHE A 205 48.29 -0.61 -3.14
C PHE A 205 49.18 -0.70 -1.90
N ILE A 206 48.69 -1.31 -0.82
CA ILE A 206 49.42 -1.48 0.43
C ILE A 206 50.59 -2.47 0.27
N THR A 207 50.40 -3.55 -0.50
CA THR A 207 51.39 -4.65 -0.59
C THR A 207 52.48 -4.42 -1.64
N ILE A 208 52.15 -3.83 -2.79
CA ILE A 208 53.07 -3.65 -3.92
C ILE A 208 53.53 -2.19 -4.05
N GLY A 209 52.79 -1.25 -3.46
CA GLY A 209 53.06 0.17 -3.57
C GLY A 209 52.42 0.83 -4.80
N PRO A 210 52.49 2.17 -4.90
CA PRO A 210 51.77 2.97 -5.89
C PRO A 210 52.28 2.82 -7.33
N GLU A 211 53.51 2.34 -7.52
CA GLU A 211 54.19 2.21 -8.82
C GLU A 211 53.73 0.99 -9.62
N SER A 212 52.91 0.12 -9.04
CA SER A 212 52.41 -1.08 -9.72
C SER A 212 51.56 -0.69 -10.93
N SER A 213 51.90 -1.25 -12.11
CA SER A 213 51.13 -1.06 -13.35
C SER A 213 49.66 -1.50 -13.21
N PHE A 214 49.40 -2.43 -12.27
CA PHE A 214 48.04 -2.84 -11.93
C PHE A 214 47.26 -1.71 -11.26
N ILE A 215 47.86 -0.97 -10.31
CA ILE A 215 47.21 0.18 -9.65
C ILE A 215 46.92 1.29 -10.66
N GLN A 216 47.84 1.57 -11.59
CA GLN A 216 47.64 2.57 -12.63
C GLN A 216 46.50 2.19 -13.59
N GLY A 217 46.45 0.93 -14.04
CA GLY A 217 45.35 0.42 -14.87
C GLY A 217 44.00 0.47 -14.15
N LEU A 218 43.99 0.20 -12.85
CA LEU A 218 42.78 0.21 -12.05
C LEU A 218 42.27 1.64 -11.81
N ASN A 219 43.16 2.59 -11.53
CA ASN A 219 42.82 4.01 -11.40
C ASN A 219 42.26 4.57 -12.72
N LEU A 220 42.82 4.18 -13.88
CA LEU A 220 42.30 4.59 -15.19
C LEU A 220 40.88 4.05 -15.41
N THR A 221 40.66 2.78 -15.06
CA THR A 221 39.32 2.15 -15.17
C THR A 221 38.32 2.82 -14.25
N ALA A 222 38.71 3.12 -13.00
CA ALA A 222 37.88 3.83 -12.03
C ALA A 222 37.54 5.26 -12.49
N ALA A 223 38.49 5.99 -13.09
CA ALA A 223 38.25 7.32 -13.66
C ALA A 223 37.26 7.26 -14.84
N VAL A 224 37.39 6.28 -15.74
CA VAL A 224 36.46 6.08 -16.85
C VAL A 224 35.06 5.74 -16.35
N VAL A 225 34.94 4.83 -15.38
CA VAL A 225 33.64 4.51 -14.76
C VAL A 225 33.05 5.72 -14.03
N GLY A 226 33.89 6.50 -13.33
CA GLY A 226 33.50 7.73 -12.65
C GLY A 226 33.04 8.85 -13.59
N LEU A 227 33.53 8.88 -14.84
CA LEU A 227 33.06 9.80 -15.88
C LEU A 227 31.78 9.30 -16.58
N ILE A 228 31.63 7.99 -16.73
CA ILE A 228 30.47 7.36 -17.37
C ILE A 228 29.23 7.38 -16.44
N SER A 229 29.42 7.23 -15.13
CA SER A 229 28.31 7.15 -14.16
C SER A 229 27.44 8.43 -14.13
N PRO A 230 27.98 9.66 -14.13
CA PRO A 230 27.20 10.89 -14.27
C PRO A 230 26.49 11.00 -15.63
N ALA A 231 27.12 10.52 -16.71
CA ALA A 231 26.52 10.56 -18.05
C ALA A 231 25.26 9.67 -18.13
N PHE A 232 25.28 8.48 -17.52
CA PHE A 232 24.09 7.63 -17.42
C PHE A 232 23.01 8.25 -16.52
N ALA A 233 23.40 8.88 -15.41
CA ALA A 233 22.45 9.59 -14.53
C ALA A 233 21.75 10.75 -15.26
N LEU A 234 22.49 11.52 -16.08
CA LEU A 234 21.95 12.62 -16.89
C LEU A 234 21.03 12.14 -18.02
N VAL A 235 21.34 11.01 -18.66
CA VAL A 235 20.49 10.42 -19.71
C VAL A 235 19.16 9.88 -19.15
N ASP A 236 19.17 9.29 -17.95
CA ASP A 236 17.94 8.81 -17.29
C ASP A 236 17.06 9.98 -16.81
N GLN A 237 17.66 11.12 -16.42
CA GLN A 237 16.92 12.33 -16.03
C GLN A 237 16.18 12.96 -17.22
N LYS A 238 16.77 12.91 -18.43
CA LYS A 238 16.18 13.47 -19.66
C LYS A 238 15.01 12.66 -20.23
N ARG A 239 14.80 11.42 -19.78
CA ARG A 239 13.67 10.56 -20.20
C ARG A 239 12.44 10.66 -19.28
N ARG A 240 12.53 11.42 -18.19
CA ARG A 240 11.46 11.60 -17.19
C ARG A 240 10.78 12.98 -17.26
N VAL A 241 11.13 13.78 -18.26
CA VAL A 241 10.45 15.03 -18.65
C VAL A 241 9.76 14.76 -19.97
#